data_AF-A0A1P8UPV2-F1
#
_entry.id   AF-A0A1P8UPV2-F1
#
_cell.length_a   1.000
_cell.length_b   1.000
_cell.length_c   1.000
_cell.angle_alpha   90.00
_cell.angle_beta   90.00
_cell.angle_gamma   90.00
#
_symmetry.space_group_name_H-M   'P 1'
#
loop_
_entity.id
_entity.type
_entity.pdbx_description
1 polymer ?
#
loop_
_entity_poly.entity_id
_entity_poly.type
_entity_poly.pdbx_seq_one_letter_code
_entity_poly.pdbx_strand_id
1 'polypeptide(L)'
;MMKLFNPRGLLIAAALVATVVANTLSAQEIEFGPNLRSMDFADVFDSSVEARASMWNKFHANGLRRIVISQALVSPFAPDHSRRPDGTYLSDGDLANLRRTLNRGASAADDFRVTYVAGYGLGVSGCAPGADPAQTANAAAEWEFRRIVRRVLDAGVPIRAIDVDGPFLRLLDGSRKAYSCAETATGRGYSDRGAARVALLYMKRLRDLTNAHATNRAAGVTVDMALLVNLPNWAAGRHSALKTAGKTTDVMTGVLSELKLAMEADKDRPLALSGAVVDYPYNHAKADPAAFRAKTAALLEILKTLPRTRAKLTIVTNTNYALYPGLDMPRYRKYRGTVRCVWQDNWQISGGSLPYLPYENARGRKMPRDCVSEQNAADARYWDESVAFARNIASGRWRSESVALGDIAAFRFTSWHEMPVSTLSTMNRTLRFKLYGK
;
A
#
# COMPACT_ATOMS: atom_id res chain seq x y z
N MET A 1 -13.59 -63.07 -19.76
CA MET A 1 -12.80 -62.58 -18.62
C MET A 1 -12.59 -61.07 -18.76
N MET A 2 -13.39 -60.25 -18.08
CA MET A 2 -13.10 -58.82 -17.89
C MET A 2 -13.09 -58.59 -16.38
N LYS A 3 -11.92 -58.29 -15.81
CA LYS A 3 -11.79 -57.90 -14.41
C LYS A 3 -12.34 -56.47 -14.27
N LEU A 4 -13.48 -56.36 -13.59
CA LEU A 4 -14.08 -55.10 -13.18
C LEU A 4 -13.11 -54.35 -12.25
N PHE A 5 -12.74 -53.13 -12.66
CA PHE A 5 -12.02 -52.18 -11.82
C PHE A 5 -12.85 -51.85 -10.57
N ASN A 6 -12.26 -52.03 -9.40
CA ASN A 6 -12.91 -51.75 -8.12
C ASN A 6 -13.10 -50.23 -7.95
N PRO A 7 -14.34 -49.71 -8.00
CA PRO A 7 -14.61 -48.26 -7.98
C PRO A 7 -14.16 -47.59 -6.67
N ARG A 8 -13.95 -48.35 -5.60
CA ARG A 8 -13.43 -47.84 -4.33
C ARG A 8 -11.95 -47.43 -4.41
N GLY A 9 -11.15 -48.08 -5.26
CA GLY A 9 -9.75 -47.71 -5.49
C GLY A 9 -9.60 -46.36 -6.21
N LEU A 10 -10.53 -46.06 -7.12
CA LEU A 10 -10.55 -44.81 -7.88
C LEU A 10 -10.94 -43.60 -7.02
N LEU A 11 -11.88 -43.78 -6.08
CA LEU A 11 -12.29 -42.75 -5.12
C LEU A 11 -11.19 -42.41 -4.10
N ILE A 12 -10.44 -43.41 -3.63
CA ILE A 12 -9.31 -43.19 -2.71
C ILE A 12 -8.16 -42.47 -3.43
N ALA A 13 -7.86 -42.83 -4.67
CA ALA A 13 -6.86 -42.12 -5.49
C ALA A 13 -7.30 -40.67 -5.81
N ALA A 14 -8.57 -40.43 -6.12
CA ALA A 14 -9.10 -39.08 -6.34
C ALA A 14 -9.07 -38.22 -5.06
N ALA A 15 -9.37 -38.81 -3.90
CA ALA A 15 -9.27 -38.14 -2.60
C ALA A 15 -7.81 -37.85 -2.20
N LEU A 16 -6.87 -38.75 -2.53
CA LEU A 16 -5.43 -38.52 -2.31
C LEU A 16 -4.84 -37.46 -3.25
N VAL A 17 -5.24 -37.42 -4.53
CA VAL A 17 -4.81 -36.35 -5.45
C VAL A 17 -5.43 -35.01 -5.05
N ALA A 18 -6.69 -34.99 -4.58
CA ALA A 18 -7.31 -33.77 -4.06
C ALA A 18 -6.66 -33.25 -2.76
N THR A 19 -6.17 -34.13 -1.89
CA THR A 19 -5.46 -33.73 -0.66
C THR A 19 -3.99 -33.36 -0.90
N VAL A 20 -3.32 -33.95 -1.90
CA VAL A 20 -1.95 -33.55 -2.27
C VAL A 20 -1.93 -32.23 -3.05
N VAL A 21 -2.98 -31.88 -3.81
CA VAL A 21 -3.10 -30.58 -4.49
C VAL A 21 -3.54 -29.45 -3.52
N ALA A 22 -4.11 -29.78 -2.36
CA ALA A 22 -4.46 -28.79 -1.33
C ALA A 22 -3.25 -28.21 -0.56
N ASN A 23 -2.06 -28.80 -0.72
CA ASN A 23 -0.77 -28.22 -0.30
C ASN A 23 -0.01 -27.58 -1.47
N THR A 24 -0.73 -27.07 -2.46
CA THR A 24 -0.16 -26.07 -3.37
C THR A 24 0.31 -24.90 -2.52
N LEU A 25 1.63 -24.69 -2.47
CA LEU A 25 2.27 -23.47 -1.98
C LEU A 25 1.36 -22.30 -2.33
N SER A 26 0.75 -21.64 -1.33
CA SER A 26 -0.13 -20.50 -1.55
C SER A 26 0.57 -19.57 -2.52
N ALA A 27 0.10 -19.55 -3.77
CA ALA A 27 0.75 -18.76 -4.79
C ALA A 27 0.65 -17.30 -4.33
N GLN A 28 1.79 -16.65 -4.10
CA GLN A 28 1.79 -15.26 -3.64
C GLN A 28 0.87 -14.46 -4.56
N GLU A 29 -0.07 -13.76 -3.94
CA GLU A 29 -0.98 -12.90 -4.67
C GLU A 29 -0.17 -11.74 -5.27
N ILE A 30 -0.73 -11.16 -6.33
CA ILE A 30 -0.17 -9.95 -6.93
C ILE A 30 -1.23 -8.88 -6.79
N GLU A 31 -0.84 -7.79 -6.14
CA GLU A 31 -1.67 -6.61 -5.92
C GLU A 31 -1.19 -5.48 -6.83
N PHE A 32 -2.13 -4.71 -7.35
CA PHE A 32 -1.83 -3.60 -8.24
C PHE A 32 -2.46 -2.31 -7.70
N GLY A 33 -1.70 -1.22 -7.68
CA GLY A 33 -2.22 0.10 -7.36
C GLY A 33 -1.92 1.11 -8.46
N PRO A 34 -2.92 1.85 -8.99
CA PRO A 34 -2.71 2.89 -9.98
C PRO A 34 -1.68 3.94 -9.53
N ASN A 35 -0.93 4.50 -10.47
CA ASN A 35 0.11 5.46 -10.14
C ASN A 35 -0.43 6.88 -10.09
N LEU A 36 -0.31 7.50 -8.92
CA LEU A 36 -0.81 8.83 -8.59
C LEU A 36 -0.35 9.96 -9.50
N ARG A 37 0.77 9.79 -10.18
CA ARG A 37 1.47 10.84 -10.93
C ARG A 37 1.60 10.50 -12.42
N SER A 38 0.83 9.54 -12.90
CA SER A 38 0.78 9.16 -14.32
C SER A 38 -0.24 9.98 -15.09
N MET A 39 0.00 10.24 -16.38
CA MET A 39 -0.89 11.07 -17.21
C MET A 39 -2.30 10.50 -17.34
N ASP A 40 -2.42 9.19 -17.23
CA ASP A 40 -3.66 8.42 -17.36
C ASP A 40 -4.23 7.95 -16.01
N PHE A 41 -3.81 8.56 -14.88
CA PHE A 41 -4.25 8.08 -13.56
C PHE A 41 -5.76 8.24 -13.35
N ALA A 42 -6.33 9.37 -13.80
CA ALA A 42 -7.72 9.71 -13.57
C ALA A 42 -8.65 8.81 -14.39
N ASP A 43 -8.24 8.51 -15.62
CA ASP A 43 -9.05 7.82 -16.60
C ASP A 43 -8.64 6.35 -16.80
N VAL A 44 -7.68 5.81 -16.03
CA VAL A 44 -7.27 4.39 -16.03
C VAL A 44 -8.46 3.41 -15.89
N PHE A 45 -9.51 3.84 -15.19
CA PHE A 45 -10.70 3.04 -14.95
C PHE A 45 -11.78 3.24 -16.01
N ASP A 46 -11.59 4.17 -16.96
CA ASP A 46 -12.54 4.44 -18.02
C ASP A 46 -12.63 3.23 -18.96
N SER A 47 -13.73 2.49 -18.79
CA SER A 47 -14.03 1.31 -19.58
C SER A 47 -14.48 1.60 -21.01
N SER A 48 -14.78 2.87 -21.34
CA SER A 48 -15.11 3.27 -22.71
C SER A 48 -13.88 3.28 -23.63
N VAL A 49 -12.69 3.40 -23.05
CA VAL A 49 -11.42 3.31 -23.77
C VAL A 49 -11.01 1.85 -23.93
N GLU A 50 -10.98 1.36 -25.17
CA GLU A 50 -10.72 -0.05 -25.50
C GLU A 50 -9.42 -0.59 -24.88
N ALA A 51 -8.32 0.16 -24.96
CA ALA A 51 -7.03 -0.26 -24.41
C ALA A 51 -7.09 -0.53 -22.89
N ARG A 52 -7.87 0.27 -22.15
CA ARG A 52 -8.04 0.14 -20.69
C ARG A 52 -8.95 -1.02 -20.37
N ALA A 53 -10.08 -1.10 -21.07
CA ALA A 53 -10.98 -2.24 -20.97
C ALA A 53 -10.25 -3.57 -21.22
N SER A 54 -9.45 -3.64 -22.28
CA SER A 54 -8.63 -4.80 -22.62
C SER A 54 -7.64 -5.16 -21.51
N MET A 55 -6.99 -4.17 -20.89
CA MET A 55 -6.02 -4.41 -19.83
C MET A 55 -6.69 -4.95 -18.55
N TRP A 56 -7.81 -4.36 -18.11
CA TRP A 56 -8.56 -4.88 -16.97
C TRP A 56 -9.14 -6.27 -17.24
N ASN A 57 -9.61 -6.54 -18.45
CA ASN A 57 -10.04 -7.88 -18.86
C ASN A 57 -8.88 -8.88 -18.79
N LYS A 58 -7.66 -8.51 -19.23
CA LYS A 58 -6.47 -9.36 -19.10
C LYS A 58 -6.08 -9.60 -17.64
N PHE A 59 -6.17 -8.59 -16.79
CA PHE A 59 -5.97 -8.76 -15.34
C PHE A 59 -6.94 -9.79 -14.78
N HIS A 60 -8.22 -9.63 -15.12
CA HIS A 60 -9.26 -10.56 -14.71
C HIS A 60 -8.98 -11.97 -15.27
N ALA A 61 -8.75 -12.15 -16.57
CA ALA A 61 -8.47 -13.46 -17.16
C ALA A 61 -7.26 -14.18 -16.52
N ASN A 62 -6.29 -13.44 -15.98
CA ASN A 62 -5.05 -13.98 -15.41
C ASN A 62 -5.03 -14.03 -13.87
N GLY A 63 -6.18 -13.93 -13.20
CA GLY A 63 -6.25 -14.11 -11.74
C GLY A 63 -5.70 -12.93 -10.92
N LEU A 64 -5.46 -11.76 -11.53
CA LEU A 64 -5.22 -10.53 -10.78
C LEU A 64 -6.56 -9.98 -10.31
N ARG A 65 -6.74 -9.86 -8.99
CA ARG A 65 -8.06 -9.59 -8.37
C ARG A 65 -8.04 -8.47 -7.34
N ARG A 66 -6.88 -7.90 -7.02
CA ARG A 66 -6.72 -6.92 -5.94
C ARG A 66 -6.26 -5.57 -6.49
N ILE A 67 -7.08 -4.55 -6.30
CA ILE A 67 -6.80 -3.17 -6.64
C ILE A 67 -6.52 -2.41 -5.34
N VAL A 68 -5.38 -1.76 -5.26
CA VAL A 68 -4.97 -0.94 -4.12
C VAL A 68 -5.15 0.53 -4.50
N ILE A 69 -6.07 1.22 -3.86
CA ILE A 69 -6.25 2.65 -4.03
C ILE A 69 -5.62 3.38 -2.84
N SER A 70 -4.77 4.37 -3.12
CA SER A 70 -4.23 5.20 -2.05
C SER A 70 -5.19 6.30 -1.65
N GLN A 71 -5.06 6.78 -0.43
CA GLN A 71 -5.71 7.99 0.03
C GLN A 71 -5.44 9.20 -0.88
N ALA A 72 -4.23 9.35 -1.42
CA ALA A 72 -3.92 10.43 -2.37
C ALA A 72 -4.66 10.30 -3.70
N LEU A 73 -5.08 9.09 -4.10
CA LEU A 73 -5.78 8.86 -5.36
C LEU A 73 -7.22 9.35 -5.26
N VAL A 74 -7.87 9.19 -4.10
CA VAL A 74 -9.31 9.42 -3.93
C VAL A 74 -9.67 10.62 -3.05
N SER A 75 -8.71 11.15 -2.29
CA SER A 75 -8.95 12.21 -1.33
C SER A 75 -8.88 13.60 -1.97
N PRO A 76 -9.93 14.43 -1.81
CA PRO A 76 -9.87 15.86 -2.10
C PRO A 76 -9.06 16.66 -1.07
N PHE A 77 -8.49 16.00 -0.05
CA PHE A 77 -7.69 16.61 1.01
C PHE A 77 -6.27 16.04 1.05
N ALA A 78 -5.32 16.86 1.47
CA ALA A 78 -3.94 16.47 1.76
C ALA A 78 -3.82 15.96 3.24
N PRO A 79 -2.66 15.40 3.65
CA PRO A 79 -2.48 14.89 5.02
C PRO A 79 -2.62 15.96 6.14
N ASP A 80 -2.39 17.23 5.82
CA ASP A 80 -2.61 18.38 6.70
C ASP A 80 -4.07 18.86 6.70
N HIS A 81 -4.97 18.12 6.05
CA HIS A 81 -6.40 18.41 5.88
C HIS A 81 -6.70 19.63 5.00
N SER A 82 -5.69 20.21 4.34
CA SER A 82 -5.91 21.25 3.33
C SER A 82 -6.60 20.68 2.10
N ARG A 83 -7.44 21.50 1.45
CA ARG A 83 -8.14 21.09 0.22
C ARG A 83 -7.16 21.06 -0.94
N ARG A 84 -7.22 19.99 -1.73
CA ARG A 84 -6.47 19.83 -2.97
C ARG A 84 -7.30 20.35 -4.15
N PRO A 85 -6.66 20.94 -5.18
CA PRO A 85 -7.32 21.31 -6.42
C PRO A 85 -7.94 20.12 -7.11
N ASP A 86 -9.05 20.39 -7.77
CA ASP A 86 -9.78 19.42 -8.57
C ASP A 86 -8.89 18.91 -9.72
N GLY A 87 -9.12 17.67 -10.14
CA GLY A 87 -8.30 16.99 -11.14
C GLY A 87 -6.99 16.38 -10.60
N THR A 88 -6.65 16.56 -9.32
CA THR A 88 -5.48 15.90 -8.69
C THR A 88 -5.81 14.59 -7.98
N TYR A 89 -7.09 14.23 -7.96
CA TYR A 89 -7.65 13.02 -7.37
C TYR A 89 -8.81 12.56 -8.28
N LEU A 90 -9.23 11.30 -8.15
CA LEU A 90 -10.34 10.75 -8.93
C LEU A 90 -11.61 11.57 -8.70
N SER A 91 -12.22 12.06 -9.78
CA SER A 91 -13.54 12.70 -9.77
C SER A 91 -14.65 11.69 -9.44
N ASP A 92 -15.89 12.17 -9.23
CA ASP A 92 -17.02 11.25 -8.97
C ASP A 92 -17.30 10.36 -10.19
N GLY A 93 -17.08 10.90 -11.41
CA GLY A 93 -17.13 10.13 -12.65
C GLY A 93 -16.06 9.03 -12.71
N ASP A 94 -14.85 9.31 -12.22
CA ASP A 94 -13.77 8.33 -12.16
C ASP A 94 -14.02 7.23 -11.12
N LEU A 95 -14.67 7.57 -9.99
CA LEU A 95 -15.12 6.57 -9.01
C LEU A 95 -16.24 5.68 -9.58
N ALA A 96 -17.15 6.23 -10.39
CA ALA A 96 -18.14 5.45 -11.11
C ALA A 96 -17.50 4.51 -12.16
N ASN A 97 -16.44 4.98 -12.83
CA ASN A 97 -15.59 4.16 -13.72
C ASN A 97 -14.91 3.01 -12.94
N LEU A 98 -14.34 3.29 -11.76
CA LEU A 98 -13.80 2.26 -10.87
C LEU A 98 -14.88 1.25 -10.50
N ARG A 99 -16.09 1.71 -10.12
CA ARG A 99 -17.20 0.82 -9.79
C ARG A 99 -17.53 -0.13 -10.94
N ARG A 100 -17.63 0.38 -12.19
CA ARG A 100 -17.84 -0.45 -13.38
C ARG A 100 -16.71 -1.46 -13.57
N THR A 101 -15.46 -1.05 -13.33
CA THR A 101 -14.30 -1.95 -13.42
C THR A 101 -14.37 -3.10 -12.42
N LEU A 102 -15.02 -2.92 -11.25
CA LEU A 102 -15.23 -4.01 -10.30
C LEU A 102 -16.27 -5.05 -10.76
N ASN A 103 -17.17 -4.72 -11.69
CA ASN A 103 -18.30 -5.58 -12.12
C ASN A 103 -18.18 -6.00 -13.60
N ARG A 104 -17.00 -6.38 -14.08
CA ARG A 104 -16.81 -6.68 -15.51
C ARG A 104 -17.27 -8.09 -15.92
N GLY A 105 -17.57 -8.97 -14.95
CA GLY A 105 -17.87 -10.38 -15.16
C GLY A 105 -19.36 -10.66 -15.24
N ALA A 106 -19.72 -11.84 -15.76
CA ALA A 106 -21.10 -12.30 -15.90
C ALA A 106 -21.80 -12.62 -14.56
N SER A 107 -21.12 -12.44 -13.42
CA SER A 107 -21.64 -12.76 -12.08
C SER A 107 -21.93 -11.49 -11.29
N ALA A 108 -22.87 -11.57 -10.34
CA ALA A 108 -23.14 -10.50 -9.38
C ALA A 108 -22.03 -10.29 -8.32
N ALA A 109 -20.94 -11.07 -8.37
CA ALA A 109 -19.79 -10.90 -7.48
C ALA A 109 -18.76 -9.95 -8.12
N ASP A 110 -18.17 -9.06 -7.31
CA ASP A 110 -17.12 -8.15 -7.80
C ASP A 110 -15.91 -8.96 -8.33
N ASP A 111 -15.53 -8.72 -9.58
CA ASP A 111 -14.34 -9.25 -10.25
C ASP A 111 -13.05 -8.79 -9.60
N PHE A 112 -13.07 -7.63 -8.95
CA PHE A 112 -11.92 -7.05 -8.26
C PHE A 112 -12.29 -6.63 -6.85
N ARG A 113 -11.34 -6.78 -5.94
CA ARG A 113 -11.44 -6.41 -4.53
C ARG A 113 -10.59 -5.17 -4.29
N VAL A 114 -11.18 -4.16 -3.65
CA VAL A 114 -10.49 -2.91 -3.35
C VAL A 114 -9.89 -2.95 -1.95
N THR A 115 -8.59 -2.64 -1.88
CA THR A 115 -7.88 -2.28 -0.66
C THR A 115 -7.65 -0.77 -0.65
N TYR A 116 -8.06 -0.10 0.42
CA TYR A 116 -7.82 1.33 0.62
C TYR A 116 -6.60 1.55 1.52
N VAL A 117 -5.67 2.42 1.14
CA VAL A 117 -4.60 2.85 2.05
C VAL A 117 -5.06 4.07 2.83
N ALA A 118 -5.08 3.95 4.15
CA ALA A 118 -5.54 4.97 5.08
C ALA A 118 -4.40 5.73 5.76
N GLY A 119 -4.74 6.74 6.57
CA GLY A 119 -3.84 7.37 7.54
C GLY A 119 -3.76 8.89 7.46
N TYR A 120 -4.54 9.56 6.60
CA TYR A 120 -4.61 11.02 6.56
C TYR A 120 -5.30 11.60 7.81
N GLY A 121 -6.23 10.87 8.43
CA GLY A 121 -6.83 11.26 9.69
C GLY A 121 -5.83 11.37 10.84
N LEU A 122 -4.71 10.62 10.77
CA LEU A 122 -3.63 10.62 11.76
C LEU A 122 -2.52 11.66 11.48
N GLY A 123 -2.74 12.58 10.54
CA GLY A 123 -1.79 13.68 10.26
C GLY A 123 -1.75 14.74 11.36
N VAL A 124 -0.79 15.67 11.27
CA VAL A 124 -0.57 16.78 12.22
C VAL A 124 -1.85 17.52 12.62
N SER A 125 -2.76 17.75 11.70
CA SER A 125 -4.04 18.45 11.96
C SER A 125 -5.05 17.63 12.77
N GLY A 126 -4.90 16.30 12.79
CA GLY A 126 -5.66 15.39 13.64
C GLY A 126 -4.95 15.05 14.96
N CYS A 127 -3.71 15.51 15.15
CA CYS A 127 -2.94 15.26 16.35
C CYS A 127 -3.31 16.24 17.46
N ALA A 128 -3.59 15.70 18.65
CA ALA A 128 -3.71 16.48 19.88
C ALA A 128 -2.85 15.84 20.98
N PRO A 129 -1.50 15.98 20.90
CA PRO A 129 -0.59 15.40 21.90
C PRO A 129 -0.98 15.83 23.31
N GLY A 130 -1.14 14.86 24.22
CA GLY A 130 -1.60 15.11 25.61
C GLY A 130 -3.12 15.03 25.81
N ALA A 131 -3.92 15.00 24.75
CA ALA A 131 -5.34 14.64 24.83
C ALA A 131 -5.51 13.12 25.06
N ASP A 132 -6.72 12.73 25.46
CA ASP A 132 -7.08 11.31 25.57
C ASP A 132 -6.87 10.60 24.22
N PRO A 133 -6.08 9.51 24.18
CA PRO A 133 -5.88 8.69 22.99
C PRO A 133 -7.19 8.27 22.30
N ALA A 134 -8.25 8.00 23.06
CA ALA A 134 -9.52 7.58 22.48
C ALA A 134 -10.22 8.71 21.72
N GLN A 135 -10.22 9.92 22.27
CA GLN A 135 -10.78 11.10 21.59
C GLN A 135 -10.05 11.39 20.29
N THR A 136 -8.71 11.40 20.33
CA THR A 136 -7.85 11.63 19.16
C THR A 136 -8.13 10.59 18.07
N ALA A 137 -8.12 9.31 18.44
CA ALA A 137 -8.36 8.20 17.52
C ALA A 137 -9.74 8.26 16.85
N ASN A 138 -10.79 8.53 17.63
CA ASN A 138 -12.15 8.60 17.13
C ASN A 138 -12.34 9.79 16.18
N ALA A 139 -11.84 10.97 16.55
CA ALA A 139 -11.90 12.16 15.70
C ALA A 139 -11.16 11.94 14.38
N ALA A 140 -9.95 11.38 14.43
CA ALA A 140 -9.15 11.04 13.24
C ALA A 140 -9.87 10.06 12.31
N ALA A 141 -10.42 8.97 12.85
CA ALA A 141 -11.13 7.95 12.07
C ALA A 141 -12.42 8.50 11.46
N GLU A 142 -13.19 9.30 12.21
CA GLU A 142 -14.41 9.92 11.71
C GLU A 142 -14.14 10.99 10.65
N TRP A 143 -13.06 11.76 10.79
CA TRP A 143 -12.65 12.72 9.78
C TRP A 143 -12.33 12.00 8.48
N GLU A 144 -11.46 10.99 8.52
CA GLU A 144 -11.05 10.25 7.32
C GLU A 144 -12.23 9.50 6.69
N PHE A 145 -13.10 8.92 7.52
CA PHE A 145 -14.32 8.31 7.03
C PHE A 145 -15.22 9.31 6.31
N ARG A 146 -15.59 10.42 6.98
CA ARG A 146 -16.54 11.40 6.42
C ARG A 146 -16.00 12.13 5.18
N ARG A 147 -14.69 12.39 5.13
CA ARG A 147 -14.08 13.23 4.10
C ARG A 147 -13.52 12.45 2.92
N ILE A 148 -13.19 11.16 3.10
CA ILE A 148 -12.49 10.37 2.09
C ILE A 148 -13.22 9.05 1.84
N VAL A 149 -13.28 8.17 2.83
CA VAL A 149 -13.76 6.79 2.64
C VAL A 149 -15.23 6.74 2.22
N ARG A 150 -16.07 7.57 2.85
CA ARG A 150 -17.50 7.66 2.54
C ARG A 150 -17.73 7.99 1.07
N ARG A 151 -16.94 8.88 0.47
CA ARG A 151 -17.07 9.24 -0.95
C ARG A 151 -16.86 8.03 -1.88
N VAL A 152 -15.87 7.18 -1.56
CA VAL A 152 -15.62 5.95 -2.32
C VAL A 152 -16.80 4.97 -2.17
N LEU A 153 -17.30 4.81 -0.94
CA LEU A 153 -18.43 3.91 -0.67
C LEU A 153 -19.75 4.44 -1.26
N ASP A 154 -20.01 5.74 -1.21
CA ASP A 154 -21.19 6.42 -1.80
C ASP A 154 -21.18 6.28 -3.33
N ALA A 155 -20.01 6.20 -3.97
CA ALA A 155 -19.87 5.83 -5.39
C ALA A 155 -20.12 4.34 -5.68
N GLY A 156 -20.55 3.56 -4.67
CA GLY A 156 -20.89 2.15 -4.79
C GLY A 156 -19.68 1.21 -4.79
N VAL A 157 -18.47 1.71 -4.52
CA VAL A 157 -17.22 0.92 -4.52
C VAL A 157 -17.02 0.28 -3.14
N PRO A 158 -17.23 -1.03 -2.95
CA PRO A 158 -17.01 -1.68 -1.66
C PRO A 158 -15.51 -1.75 -1.34
N ILE A 159 -15.15 -1.44 -0.10
CA ILE A 159 -13.77 -1.53 0.41
C ILE A 159 -13.65 -2.79 1.25
N ARG A 160 -12.81 -3.74 0.83
CA ARG A 160 -12.65 -5.05 1.49
C ARG A 160 -11.47 -5.14 2.43
N ALA A 161 -10.48 -4.28 2.25
CA ALA A 161 -9.34 -4.19 3.15
C ALA A 161 -8.88 -2.74 3.30
N ILE A 162 -8.29 -2.44 4.46
CA ILE A 162 -7.65 -1.16 4.74
C ILE A 162 -6.24 -1.39 5.27
N ASP A 163 -5.26 -0.80 4.60
CA ASP A 163 -3.88 -0.76 5.08
C ASP A 163 -3.61 0.62 5.68
N VAL A 164 -3.27 0.70 6.95
CA VAL A 164 -3.05 1.99 7.60
C VAL A 164 -1.59 2.40 7.46
N ASP A 165 -1.30 3.49 6.73
CA ASP A 165 0.05 4.03 6.53
C ASP A 165 0.54 4.80 7.75
N GLY A 166 1.67 4.33 8.29
CA GLY A 166 2.41 5.01 9.35
C GLY A 166 1.57 5.30 10.59
N PRO A 167 0.73 4.36 11.06
CA PRO A 167 -0.13 4.60 12.22
C PRO A 167 0.68 5.02 13.45
N PHE A 168 1.96 4.65 13.49
CA PHE A 168 2.86 5.03 14.58
C PHE A 168 3.80 6.17 14.19
N LEU A 169 4.42 6.13 13.00
CA LEU A 169 5.40 7.16 12.60
C LEU A 169 4.81 8.57 12.55
N ARG A 170 3.52 8.75 12.25
CA ARG A 170 2.90 10.07 12.35
C ARG A 170 2.59 10.48 13.78
N LEU A 171 2.46 9.53 14.70
CA LEU A 171 2.04 9.79 16.08
C LEU A 171 3.20 9.95 17.06
N LEU A 172 4.31 9.25 16.84
CA LEU A 172 5.41 9.15 17.80
C LEU A 172 6.12 10.48 18.05
N ASP A 173 6.51 10.68 19.31
CA ASP A 173 7.37 11.77 19.72
C ASP A 173 8.77 11.66 19.10
N GLY A 174 9.29 12.80 18.60
CA GLY A 174 10.59 12.86 17.92
C GLY A 174 10.62 12.26 16.51
N SER A 175 9.48 11.79 15.98
CA SER A 175 9.37 11.43 14.56
C SER A 175 9.63 12.64 13.67
N ARG A 176 10.30 12.41 12.54
CA ARG A 176 10.51 13.40 11.48
C ARG A 176 9.71 13.07 10.21
N LYS A 177 8.73 12.17 10.31
CA LYS A 177 7.82 11.90 9.19
C LYS A 177 7.02 13.19 8.92
N ALA A 178 6.90 13.55 7.64
CA ALA A 178 6.10 14.70 7.22
C ALA A 178 4.66 14.59 7.75
N TYR A 179 4.12 15.70 8.24
CA TYR A 179 2.80 15.78 8.85
C TYR A 179 2.65 14.90 10.10
N SER A 180 3.74 14.70 10.85
CA SER A 180 3.68 14.02 12.16
C SER A 180 3.17 14.95 13.26
N CYS A 181 2.70 14.38 14.37
CA CYS A 181 2.30 15.12 15.56
C CYS A 181 3.44 15.99 16.13
N ALA A 182 4.69 15.62 15.89
CA ALA A 182 5.84 16.43 16.27
C ALA A 182 5.89 17.79 15.54
N GLU A 183 5.15 17.98 14.44
CA GLU A 183 5.01 19.26 13.74
C GLU A 183 3.92 20.17 14.36
N THR A 184 3.20 19.72 15.40
CA THR A 184 2.24 20.58 16.11
C THR A 184 2.94 21.74 16.82
N ALA A 185 2.19 22.77 17.24
CA ALA A 185 2.72 23.93 17.97
C ALA A 185 3.50 23.54 19.24
N THR A 186 3.15 22.41 19.88
CA THR A 186 3.87 21.90 21.05
C THR A 186 5.20 21.22 20.72
N GLY A 187 5.43 20.88 19.44
CA GLY A 187 6.62 20.16 18.98
C GLY A 187 6.72 18.71 19.46
N ARG A 188 5.63 18.14 20.01
CA ARG A 188 5.62 16.84 20.70
C ARG A 188 4.70 15.83 20.01
N GLY A 189 5.08 14.56 20.05
CA GLY A 189 4.20 13.43 19.70
C GLY A 189 3.73 12.66 20.93
N TYR A 190 3.17 11.47 20.71
CA TYR A 190 2.81 10.52 21.75
C TYR A 190 4.01 9.62 22.10
N SER A 191 4.02 9.09 23.32
CA SER A 191 4.84 7.94 23.67
C SER A 191 4.40 6.70 22.87
N ASP A 192 5.24 5.67 22.82
CA ASP A 192 4.92 4.38 22.19
C ASP A 192 3.57 3.83 22.64
N ARG A 193 3.30 3.83 23.95
CA ARG A 193 2.03 3.37 24.53
C ARG A 193 0.84 4.21 24.04
N GLY A 194 1.00 5.54 24.00
CA GLY A 194 -0.02 6.46 23.51
C GLY A 194 -0.30 6.24 22.02
N ALA A 195 0.76 6.19 21.20
CA ALA A 195 0.67 5.97 19.76
C ALA A 195 0.03 4.62 19.41
N ALA A 196 0.41 3.55 20.12
CA ALA A 196 -0.18 2.23 19.95
C ALA A 196 -1.69 2.22 20.26
N ARG A 197 -2.10 2.88 21.34
CA ARG A 197 -3.52 3.00 21.73
C ARG A 197 -4.32 3.83 20.72
N VAL A 198 -3.80 4.97 20.27
CA VAL A 198 -4.45 5.79 19.24
C VAL A 198 -4.61 4.98 17.95
N ALA A 199 -3.56 4.33 17.47
CA ALA A 199 -3.58 3.53 16.26
C ALA A 199 -4.61 2.38 16.31
N LEU A 200 -4.64 1.62 17.41
CA LEU A 200 -5.60 0.53 17.60
C LEU A 200 -7.05 1.04 17.54
N LEU A 201 -7.36 2.09 18.29
CA LEU A 201 -8.70 2.67 18.35
C LEU A 201 -9.11 3.29 17.01
N TYR A 202 -8.18 3.94 16.32
CA TYR A 202 -8.40 4.50 14.99
C TYR A 202 -8.74 3.40 13.98
N MET A 203 -7.96 2.30 13.96
CA MET A 203 -8.21 1.16 13.08
C MET A 203 -9.58 0.52 13.35
N LYS A 204 -9.93 0.31 14.62
CA LYS A 204 -11.25 -0.22 15.01
C LYS A 204 -12.38 0.68 14.55
N ARG A 205 -12.30 1.99 14.86
CA ARG A 205 -13.35 2.94 14.52
C ARG A 205 -13.52 3.08 13.00
N LEU A 206 -12.41 3.16 12.25
CA LEU A 206 -12.46 3.25 10.79
C LEU A 206 -13.06 1.98 10.16
N ARG A 207 -12.64 0.79 10.62
CA ARG A 207 -13.24 -0.50 10.22
C ARG A 207 -14.74 -0.50 10.47
N ASP A 208 -15.16 -0.10 11.67
CA ASP A 208 -16.56 -0.16 12.09
C ASP A 208 -17.45 0.79 11.28
N LEU A 209 -16.98 2.02 11.03
CA LEU A 209 -17.68 2.98 10.17
C LEU A 209 -17.77 2.47 8.72
N THR A 210 -16.69 1.91 8.19
CA THR A 210 -16.62 1.37 6.82
C THR A 210 -17.54 0.16 6.66
N ASN A 211 -17.53 -0.78 7.61
CA ASN A 211 -18.41 -1.95 7.62
C ASN A 211 -19.90 -1.56 7.78
N ALA A 212 -20.20 -0.51 8.54
CA ALA A 212 -21.58 -0.07 8.76
C ALA A 212 -22.20 0.62 7.54
N HIS A 213 -21.40 1.09 6.58
CA HIS A 213 -21.89 1.77 5.39
C HIS A 213 -22.74 0.85 4.51
N ALA A 214 -23.83 1.39 3.94
CA ALA A 214 -24.80 0.63 3.15
C ALA A 214 -24.16 -0.19 2.03
N THR A 215 -23.23 0.40 1.27
CA THR A 215 -22.47 -0.27 0.19
C THR A 215 -21.74 -1.53 0.67
N ASN A 216 -20.98 -1.43 1.76
CA ASN A 216 -20.24 -2.57 2.30
C ASN A 216 -21.17 -3.61 2.93
N ARG A 217 -22.22 -3.15 3.64
CA ARG A 217 -23.25 -4.04 4.21
C ARG A 217 -23.96 -4.85 3.13
N ALA A 218 -24.40 -4.19 2.05
CA ALA A 218 -25.08 -4.82 0.93
C ALA A 218 -24.18 -5.84 0.20
N ALA A 219 -22.87 -5.56 0.13
CA ALA A 219 -21.89 -6.47 -0.45
C ALA A 219 -21.46 -7.62 0.50
N GLY A 220 -21.99 -7.68 1.73
CA GLY A 220 -21.60 -8.68 2.74
C GLY A 220 -20.12 -8.61 3.12
N VAL A 221 -19.52 -7.41 3.03
CA VAL A 221 -18.07 -7.22 3.24
C VAL A 221 -17.77 -6.95 4.71
N THR A 222 -16.81 -7.70 5.24
CA THR A 222 -16.09 -7.37 6.47
C THR A 222 -14.69 -6.92 6.11
N VAL A 223 -14.33 -5.70 6.50
CA VAL A 223 -13.03 -5.10 6.21
C VAL A 223 -11.90 -5.82 6.96
N ASP A 224 -10.92 -6.32 6.21
CA ASP A 224 -9.62 -6.79 6.73
C ASP A 224 -8.69 -5.58 6.99
N MET A 225 -7.97 -5.58 8.10
CA MET A 225 -7.06 -4.48 8.46
C MET A 225 -5.60 -4.94 8.43
N ALA A 226 -4.70 -4.11 7.90
CA ALA A 226 -3.25 -4.35 7.94
C ALA A 226 -2.48 -3.10 8.39
N LEU A 227 -1.27 -3.32 8.93
CA LEU A 227 -0.32 -2.25 9.21
C LEU A 227 0.51 -1.97 7.95
N LEU A 228 0.54 -0.74 7.44
CA LEU A 228 1.51 -0.35 6.41
C LEU A 228 2.72 0.31 7.08
N VAL A 229 3.84 -0.40 7.02
CA VAL A 229 5.08 -0.12 7.76
C VAL A 229 6.18 0.29 6.78
N ASN A 230 6.61 1.55 6.87
CA ASN A 230 7.85 2.00 6.23
C ASN A 230 9.04 1.48 7.04
N LEU A 231 9.42 0.23 6.79
CA LEU A 231 10.37 -0.55 7.58
C LEU A 231 11.77 0.09 7.73
N PRO A 232 12.34 0.78 6.72
CA PRO A 232 13.60 1.50 6.87
C PRO A 232 13.63 2.51 8.03
N ASN A 233 12.46 3.07 8.40
CA ASN A 233 12.35 4.05 9.47
C ASN A 233 12.37 3.44 10.88
N TRP A 234 12.50 2.13 11.02
CA TRP A 234 12.52 1.45 12.31
C TRP A 234 13.88 0.79 12.57
N ALA A 235 14.28 0.67 13.84
CA ALA A 235 15.43 -0.12 14.22
C ALA A 235 15.05 -1.60 14.40
N ALA A 236 16.03 -2.51 14.27
CA ALA A 236 15.90 -3.91 14.66
C ALA A 236 17.24 -4.44 15.19
N GLY A 237 17.33 -4.66 16.50
CA GLY A 237 18.56 -5.04 17.18
C GLY A 237 19.68 -4.03 16.93
N ARG A 238 20.79 -4.49 16.35
CA ARG A 238 21.93 -3.62 16.00
C ARG A 238 21.72 -2.74 14.76
N HIS A 239 20.66 -2.99 13.98
CA HIS A 239 20.41 -2.27 12.73
C HIS A 239 19.56 -1.03 13.01
N SER A 240 20.20 0.15 12.94
CA SER A 240 19.55 1.42 13.25
C SER A 240 18.47 1.82 12.23
N ALA A 241 17.55 2.67 12.67
CA ALA A 241 16.64 3.38 11.78
C ALA A 241 17.39 4.41 10.91
N LEU A 242 16.81 4.79 9.78
CA LEU A 242 17.33 5.91 9.00
C LEU A 242 17.36 7.19 9.84
N LYS A 243 18.47 7.95 9.80
CA LYS A 243 18.60 9.24 10.50
C LYS A 243 17.49 10.24 10.15
N THR A 244 16.95 10.15 8.93
CA THR A 244 15.85 10.99 8.44
C THR A 244 14.50 10.65 9.06
N ALA A 245 14.33 9.47 9.66
CA ALA A 245 13.10 9.08 10.35
C ALA A 245 12.89 9.84 11.66
N GLY A 246 13.95 10.42 12.23
CA GLY A 246 13.93 10.99 13.57
C GLY A 246 14.16 9.92 14.64
N LYS A 247 13.67 10.20 15.86
CA LYS A 247 13.73 9.25 16.96
C LYS A 247 12.62 8.22 16.76
N THR A 248 13.01 6.98 16.51
CA THR A 248 12.11 5.82 16.48
C THR A 248 12.66 4.75 17.39
N THR A 249 11.77 3.93 17.93
CA THR A 249 12.15 2.77 18.74
C THR A 249 12.49 1.56 17.88
N ASP A 250 12.93 0.50 18.53
CA ASP A 250 13.07 -0.81 17.89
C ASP A 250 11.69 -1.37 17.50
N VAL A 251 11.62 -2.02 16.34
CA VAL A 251 10.37 -2.59 15.81
C VAL A 251 9.81 -3.70 16.70
N MET A 252 10.65 -4.44 17.41
CA MET A 252 10.22 -5.48 18.36
C MET A 252 9.79 -4.88 19.68
N THR A 253 10.64 -4.06 20.29
CA THR A 253 10.47 -3.65 21.70
C THR A 253 9.77 -2.31 21.90
N GLY A 254 9.50 -1.58 20.81
CA GLY A 254 8.82 -0.29 20.87
C GLY A 254 7.31 -0.38 20.64
N VAL A 255 6.80 0.53 19.82
CA VAL A 255 5.35 0.69 19.59
C VAL A 255 4.57 -0.58 19.22
N LEU A 256 5.18 -1.57 18.55
CA LEU A 256 4.48 -2.82 18.21
C LEU A 256 4.34 -3.76 19.42
N SER A 257 5.26 -3.71 20.38
CA SER A 257 5.08 -4.37 21.68
C SER A 257 3.95 -3.71 22.48
N GLU A 258 3.87 -2.38 22.48
CA GLU A 258 2.76 -1.67 23.11
C GLU A 258 1.42 -1.93 22.40
N LEU A 259 1.43 -2.08 21.08
CA LEU A 259 0.26 -2.49 20.31
C LEU A 259 -0.21 -3.88 20.72
N LYS A 260 0.71 -4.84 20.89
CA LYS A 260 0.40 -6.18 21.39
C LYS A 260 -0.37 -6.10 22.70
N LEU A 261 0.19 -5.39 23.70
CA LEU A 261 -0.43 -5.23 25.01
C LEU A 261 -1.82 -4.58 24.91
N ALA A 262 -1.96 -3.54 24.08
CA ALA A 262 -3.24 -2.89 23.84
C ALA A 262 -4.28 -3.85 23.22
N MET A 263 -3.87 -4.70 22.26
CA MET A 263 -4.74 -5.69 21.63
C MET A 263 -5.14 -6.84 22.58
N GLU A 264 -4.24 -7.23 23.49
CA GLU A 264 -4.52 -8.25 24.52
C GLU A 264 -5.55 -7.76 25.54
N ALA A 265 -5.41 -6.50 25.96
CA ALA A 265 -6.34 -5.83 26.85
C ALA A 265 -7.71 -5.56 26.19
N ASP A 266 -7.75 -5.42 24.87
CA ASP A 266 -8.96 -5.14 24.12
C ASP A 266 -9.86 -6.38 23.96
N LYS A 267 -10.99 -6.36 24.67
CA LYS A 267 -12.00 -7.43 24.65
C LYS A 267 -13.25 -7.09 23.83
N ASP A 268 -13.55 -5.81 23.65
CA ASP A 268 -14.75 -5.38 22.94
C ASP A 268 -14.50 -5.28 21.43
N ARG A 269 -15.23 -6.07 20.63
CA ARG A 269 -15.14 -6.10 19.16
C ARG A 269 -13.69 -6.04 18.64
N PRO A 270 -12.85 -7.00 19.06
CA PRO A 270 -11.42 -6.91 18.88
C PRO A 270 -11.02 -6.80 17.41
N LEU A 271 -9.90 -6.14 17.17
CA LEU A 271 -9.31 -6.04 15.85
C LEU A 271 -8.60 -7.35 15.49
N ALA A 272 -8.84 -7.85 14.27
CA ALA A 272 -8.02 -8.87 13.65
C ALA A 272 -7.14 -8.20 12.58
N LEU A 273 -5.87 -8.58 12.51
CA LEU A 273 -4.91 -8.04 11.55
C LEU A 273 -4.54 -9.10 10.51
N SER A 274 -4.57 -8.75 9.24
CA SER A 274 -4.08 -9.63 8.17
C SER A 274 -2.54 -9.72 8.16
N GLY A 275 -1.87 -8.73 8.74
CA GLY A 275 -0.43 -8.67 8.91
C GLY A 275 0.12 -7.28 8.67
N ALA A 276 1.24 -7.19 7.94
CA ALA A 276 1.84 -5.92 7.57
C ALA A 276 2.20 -5.81 6.08
N VAL A 277 2.03 -4.62 5.53
CA VAL A 277 2.53 -4.19 4.23
C VAL A 277 3.86 -3.48 4.45
N VAL A 278 4.94 -3.98 3.86
CA VAL A 278 6.27 -3.38 3.95
C VAL A 278 6.44 -2.37 2.82
N ASP A 279 6.56 -1.10 3.20
CA ASP A 279 6.63 0.04 2.29
C ASP A 279 8.07 0.54 2.06
N TYR A 280 8.35 0.97 0.83
CA TYR A 280 9.69 1.35 0.29
C TYR A 280 10.86 0.39 0.59
N PRO A 281 10.70 -0.94 0.51
CA PRO A 281 11.77 -1.85 0.94
C PRO A 281 12.97 -1.87 -0.01
N TYR A 282 12.80 -1.59 -1.31
CA TYR A 282 13.84 -1.80 -2.32
C TYR A 282 15.16 -1.08 -2.02
N ASN A 283 15.12 0.24 -1.76
CA ASN A 283 16.35 1.02 -1.55
C ASN A 283 17.13 0.52 -0.33
N HIS A 284 16.41 0.13 0.72
CA HIS A 284 17.02 -0.39 1.91
C HIS A 284 17.60 -1.79 1.67
N ALA A 285 16.85 -2.67 0.99
CA ALA A 285 17.31 -4.00 0.62
C ALA A 285 18.55 -3.97 -0.29
N LYS A 286 18.65 -2.97 -1.18
CA LYS A 286 19.81 -2.76 -2.05
C LYS A 286 21.02 -2.19 -1.31
N ALA A 287 20.81 -1.19 -0.45
CA ALA A 287 21.89 -0.50 0.26
C ALA A 287 22.46 -1.32 1.43
N ASP A 288 21.60 -2.01 2.16
CA ASP A 288 21.96 -2.88 3.29
C ASP A 288 21.04 -4.12 3.33
N PRO A 289 21.36 -5.16 2.53
CA PRO A 289 20.57 -6.39 2.50
C PRO A 289 20.51 -7.11 3.84
N ALA A 290 21.52 -6.94 4.71
CA ALA A 290 21.55 -7.56 6.03
C ALA A 290 20.54 -6.89 6.97
N ALA A 291 20.52 -5.55 7.02
CA ALA A 291 19.53 -4.81 7.78
C ALA A 291 18.10 -5.07 7.29
N PHE A 292 17.88 -5.12 5.97
CA PHE A 292 16.56 -5.45 5.43
C PHE A 292 16.07 -6.83 5.88
N ARG A 293 16.93 -7.85 5.82
CA ARG A 293 16.61 -9.21 6.29
C ARG A 293 16.33 -9.25 7.79
N ALA A 294 17.16 -8.59 8.60
CA ALA A 294 16.97 -8.54 10.04
C ALA A 294 15.66 -7.83 10.42
N LYS A 295 15.37 -6.68 9.80
CA LYS A 295 14.15 -5.90 10.08
C LYS A 295 12.89 -6.61 9.61
N THR A 296 12.91 -7.30 8.47
CA THR A 296 11.74 -8.08 7.99
C THR A 296 11.49 -9.30 8.86
N ALA A 297 12.54 -9.99 9.31
CA ALA A 297 12.43 -11.08 10.28
C ALA A 297 11.85 -10.60 11.61
N ALA A 298 12.38 -9.51 12.17
CA ALA A 298 11.87 -8.90 13.40
C ALA A 298 10.41 -8.49 13.25
N LEU A 299 10.04 -7.78 12.17
CA LEU A 299 8.63 -7.43 11.93
C LEU A 299 7.73 -8.68 11.89
N LEU A 300 8.12 -9.74 11.19
CA LEU A 300 7.34 -10.98 11.16
C LEU A 300 7.23 -11.63 12.55
N GLU A 301 8.32 -11.63 13.33
CA GLU A 301 8.35 -12.21 14.67
C GLU A 301 7.38 -11.50 15.61
N ILE A 302 7.43 -10.17 15.72
CA ILE A 302 6.48 -9.43 16.55
C ILE A 302 5.05 -9.62 16.04
N LEU A 303 4.84 -9.63 14.71
CA LEU A 303 3.53 -9.90 14.13
C LEU A 303 2.99 -11.27 14.56
N LYS A 304 3.81 -12.32 14.65
CA LYS A 304 3.38 -13.66 15.12
C LYS A 304 2.93 -13.66 16.59
N THR A 305 3.34 -12.67 17.37
CA THR A 305 2.94 -12.54 18.78
C THR A 305 1.71 -11.67 19.01
N LEU A 306 1.22 -10.94 17.98
CA LEU A 306 0.02 -10.13 18.12
C LEU A 306 -1.23 -11.03 18.25
N PRO A 307 -2.19 -10.71 19.12
CA PRO A 307 -3.46 -11.43 19.14
C PRO A 307 -4.19 -11.31 17.80
N ARG A 308 -4.84 -12.40 17.36
CA ARG A 308 -5.80 -12.38 16.24
C ARG A 308 -5.20 -11.85 14.93
N THR A 309 -3.94 -12.16 14.69
CA THR A 309 -3.20 -11.81 13.47
C THR A 309 -2.98 -13.02 12.58
N ARG A 310 -2.98 -12.84 11.26
CA ARG A 310 -2.51 -13.89 10.32
C ARG A 310 -0.98 -13.88 10.17
N ALA A 311 -0.30 -12.84 10.67
CA ALA A 311 1.15 -12.65 10.60
C ALA A 311 1.74 -12.87 9.20
N LYS A 312 1.15 -12.23 8.18
CA LYS A 312 1.68 -12.26 6.81
C LYS A 312 2.30 -10.93 6.42
N LEU A 313 3.25 -11.00 5.50
CA LEU A 313 3.88 -9.83 4.88
C LEU A 313 3.32 -9.63 3.47
N THR A 314 3.00 -8.38 3.14
CA THR A 314 2.88 -7.93 1.75
C THR A 314 4.08 -7.05 1.45
N ILE A 315 4.79 -7.31 0.37
CA ILE A 315 5.98 -6.51 0.03
C ILE A 315 5.65 -5.60 -1.14
N VAL A 316 5.77 -4.28 -0.94
CA VAL A 316 5.69 -3.33 -2.05
C VAL A 316 6.97 -3.45 -2.87
N THR A 317 6.83 -3.77 -4.15
CA THR A 317 7.95 -4.11 -5.04
C THR A 317 8.54 -2.90 -5.77
N ASN A 318 7.98 -1.73 -5.54
CA ASN A 318 8.32 -0.51 -6.24
C ASN A 318 9.75 -0.08 -5.90
N THR A 319 10.55 0.21 -6.91
CA THR A 319 11.93 0.67 -6.72
C THR A 319 11.99 2.19 -6.61
N ASN A 320 13.20 2.76 -6.60
CA ASN A 320 13.38 4.13 -7.07
C ASN A 320 13.84 4.09 -8.52
N TYR A 321 13.59 5.14 -9.30
CA TYR A 321 14.34 5.29 -10.54
C TYR A 321 15.83 5.42 -10.22
N ALA A 322 16.66 4.65 -10.92
CA ALA A 322 18.08 4.89 -10.96
C ALA A 322 18.32 6.32 -11.50
N LEU A 323 18.76 7.22 -10.61
CA LEU A 323 19.32 8.49 -11.06
C LEU A 323 20.51 8.19 -11.98
N TYR A 324 20.73 9.05 -12.97
CA TYR A 324 22.02 9.12 -13.65
C TYR A 324 23.14 9.09 -12.60
N PRO A 325 24.14 8.20 -12.71
CA PRO A 325 25.15 7.94 -11.67
C PRO A 325 26.05 9.13 -11.27
N GLY A 326 25.77 10.36 -11.75
CA GLY A 326 26.52 11.59 -11.45
C GLY A 326 25.72 12.71 -10.77
N LEU A 327 24.45 12.49 -10.37
CA LEU A 327 23.59 13.54 -9.79
C LEU A 327 23.28 13.31 -8.31
N ASP A 328 24.32 13.15 -7.48
CA ASP A 328 24.17 13.13 -6.01
C ASP A 328 24.28 14.54 -5.41
N MET A 329 23.52 15.51 -5.92
CA MET A 329 23.47 16.84 -5.31
C MET A 329 22.32 16.93 -4.28
N PRO A 330 22.56 17.47 -3.07
CA PRO A 330 21.54 17.64 -2.03
C PRO A 330 20.25 18.34 -2.50
N ARG A 331 20.35 19.30 -3.43
CA ARG A 331 19.22 20.04 -4.01
C ARG A 331 18.25 19.20 -4.86
N TYR A 332 18.68 18.02 -5.28
CA TYR A 332 17.99 17.16 -6.25
C TYR A 332 17.34 15.92 -5.62
N ARG A 333 17.54 15.71 -4.31
CA ARG A 333 16.97 14.56 -3.57
C ARG A 333 15.43 14.52 -3.57
N LYS A 334 14.75 15.66 -3.77
CA LYS A 334 13.27 15.76 -3.81
C LYS A 334 12.63 15.29 -5.13
N TYR A 335 13.43 15.04 -6.17
CA TYR A 335 12.99 14.64 -7.50
C TYR A 335 13.57 13.27 -7.91
N ARG A 336 13.91 12.45 -6.91
CA ARG A 336 14.20 11.04 -7.16
C ARG A 336 12.99 10.47 -7.91
N GLY A 337 13.23 9.96 -9.11
CA GLY A 337 12.16 9.40 -9.91
C GLY A 337 12.03 9.88 -11.34
N THR A 338 12.76 10.93 -11.70
CA THR A 338 12.43 11.68 -12.91
C THR A 338 13.64 11.97 -13.77
N VAL A 339 13.47 11.97 -15.08
CA VAL A 339 14.49 12.37 -16.03
C VAL A 339 14.84 13.85 -15.93
N ARG A 340 15.98 14.25 -16.51
CA ARG A 340 16.54 15.58 -16.26
C ARG A 340 15.65 16.71 -16.79
N CYS A 341 14.86 16.48 -17.81
CA CYS A 341 13.93 17.50 -18.31
C CYS A 341 12.70 17.68 -17.39
N VAL A 342 12.30 16.66 -16.62
CA VAL A 342 11.15 16.73 -15.72
C VAL A 342 11.37 17.74 -14.60
N TRP A 343 12.52 17.76 -13.92
CA TRP A 343 12.78 18.71 -12.81
C TRP A 343 13.36 20.07 -13.22
N GLN A 344 13.92 20.24 -14.44
CA GLN A 344 14.61 21.47 -14.85
C GLN A 344 13.63 22.61 -15.15
N ASP A 345 12.48 22.28 -15.71
CA ASP A 345 11.37 23.22 -15.96
C ASP A 345 10.28 23.18 -14.87
N ASN A 346 10.35 22.21 -13.94
CA ASN A 346 9.36 21.98 -12.88
C ASN A 346 9.94 22.07 -11.47
N TRP A 347 10.94 22.93 -11.25
CA TRP A 347 11.55 23.22 -9.93
C TRP A 347 10.55 23.56 -8.81
N GLN A 348 9.29 23.87 -9.14
CA GLN A 348 8.21 24.14 -8.20
C GLN A 348 7.36 22.91 -7.83
N ILE A 349 7.75 21.69 -8.20
CA ILE A 349 7.17 20.48 -7.59
C ILE A 349 7.75 20.37 -6.18
N SER A 350 7.18 21.13 -5.24
CA SER A 350 7.63 21.15 -3.86
C SER A 350 7.40 19.76 -3.24
N GLY A 351 8.38 19.23 -2.52
CA GLY A 351 8.29 17.90 -1.90
C GLY A 351 7.17 17.72 -0.86
N GLY A 352 6.38 18.76 -0.57
CA GLY A 352 5.16 18.70 0.26
C GLY A 352 3.86 18.84 -0.52
N SER A 353 3.89 19.17 -1.81
CA SER A 353 2.71 19.26 -2.67
C SER A 353 2.65 18.04 -3.58
N LEU A 354 1.66 17.17 -3.38
CA LEU A 354 1.24 16.22 -4.42
C LEU A 354 1.04 17.04 -5.72
N PRO A 355 1.76 16.74 -6.82
CA PRO A 355 1.81 17.64 -7.96
C PRO A 355 0.40 17.91 -8.50
N TYR A 356 0.14 19.20 -8.76
CA TYR A 356 -1.00 19.65 -9.53
C TYR A 356 -0.81 19.13 -10.96
N LEU A 357 -1.59 18.11 -11.31
CA LEU A 357 -1.63 17.41 -12.61
C LEU A 357 -0.31 16.71 -13.06
N PRO A 358 -0.37 15.47 -13.57
CA PRO A 358 0.80 14.77 -14.10
C PRO A 358 1.50 15.56 -15.20
N TYR A 359 2.80 15.81 -15.05
CA TYR A 359 3.65 16.43 -16.08
C TYR A 359 3.20 17.83 -16.54
N GLU A 360 2.47 18.53 -15.69
CA GLU A 360 2.15 19.94 -15.81
C GLU A 360 2.87 20.71 -14.70
N ASN A 361 3.52 21.82 -15.03
CA ASN A 361 4.15 22.64 -14.00
C ASN A 361 3.11 23.47 -13.23
N ALA A 362 3.52 24.11 -12.13
CA ALA A 362 2.63 24.99 -11.34
C ALA A 362 2.02 26.18 -12.13
N ARG A 363 2.46 26.43 -13.36
CA ARG A 363 1.96 27.48 -14.27
C ARG A 363 1.09 26.91 -15.41
N GLY A 364 0.73 25.63 -15.36
CA GLY A 364 -0.10 25.01 -16.39
C GLY A 364 0.64 24.57 -17.66
N ARG A 365 1.98 24.61 -17.68
CA ARG A 365 2.76 24.23 -18.86
C ARG A 365 2.94 22.72 -18.89
N LYS A 366 2.43 22.10 -19.97
CA LYS A 366 2.63 20.68 -20.26
C LYS A 366 4.08 20.38 -20.63
N MET A 367 4.52 19.19 -20.26
CA MET A 367 5.85 18.69 -20.58
C MET A 367 6.07 18.47 -22.08
N PRO A 368 7.25 18.80 -22.63
CA PRO A 368 7.64 18.47 -24.00
C PRO A 368 7.59 16.97 -24.31
N ARG A 369 7.29 16.60 -25.57
CA ARG A 369 7.11 15.20 -26.00
C ARG A 369 8.38 14.35 -25.88
N ASP A 370 9.53 14.93 -26.20
CA ASP A 370 10.85 14.33 -26.02
C ASP A 370 11.11 13.98 -24.55
N CYS A 371 10.73 14.88 -23.63
CA CYS A 371 10.85 14.63 -22.21
C CYS A 371 9.94 13.50 -21.70
N VAL A 372 8.69 13.44 -22.19
CA VAL A 372 7.78 12.32 -21.93
C VAL A 372 8.38 10.99 -22.42
N SER A 373 9.06 11.02 -23.57
CA SER A 373 9.68 9.83 -24.17
C SER A 373 10.89 9.36 -23.35
N GLU A 374 11.73 10.28 -22.88
CA GLU A 374 12.85 9.99 -21.99
C GLU A 374 12.34 9.40 -20.65
N GLN A 375 11.29 9.99 -20.07
CA GLN A 375 10.68 9.47 -18.84
C GLN A 375 10.12 8.05 -19.04
N ASN A 376 9.42 7.79 -20.14
CA ASN A 376 8.88 6.46 -20.44
C ASN A 376 9.99 5.40 -20.57
N ALA A 377 11.16 5.76 -21.09
CA ALA A 377 12.32 4.87 -21.11
C ALA A 377 12.89 4.61 -19.70
N ALA A 378 12.88 5.62 -18.82
CA ALA A 378 13.24 5.45 -17.43
C ALA A 378 12.25 4.53 -16.68
N ASP A 379 10.95 4.63 -16.99
CA ASP A 379 9.88 3.80 -16.40
C ASP A 379 10.07 2.32 -16.72
N ALA A 380 10.57 2.00 -17.91
CA ALA A 380 10.83 0.61 -18.29
C ALA A 380 11.86 -0.04 -17.35
N ARG A 381 12.98 0.65 -17.09
CA ARG A 381 14.02 0.18 -16.17
C ARG A 381 13.49 0.04 -14.74
N TYR A 382 12.70 1.01 -14.30
CA TYR A 382 12.06 1.01 -12.99
C TYR A 382 11.24 -0.27 -12.73
N TRP A 383 10.38 -0.64 -13.69
CA TRP A 383 9.53 -1.82 -13.54
C TRP A 383 10.31 -3.12 -13.66
N ASP A 384 11.35 -3.17 -14.49
CA ASP A 384 12.22 -4.35 -14.60
C ASP A 384 13.00 -4.58 -13.29
N GLU A 385 13.47 -3.52 -12.63
CA GLU A 385 14.07 -3.62 -11.29
C GLU A 385 13.04 -4.04 -10.22
N SER A 386 11.81 -3.54 -10.30
CA SER A 386 10.72 -3.92 -9.38
C SER A 386 10.40 -5.42 -9.48
N VAL A 387 10.36 -5.94 -10.72
CA VAL A 387 10.19 -7.37 -11.01
C VAL A 387 11.39 -8.18 -10.52
N ALA A 388 12.62 -7.73 -10.80
CA ALA A 388 13.83 -8.41 -10.33
C ALA A 388 13.89 -8.47 -8.79
N PHE A 389 13.46 -7.41 -8.11
CA PHE A 389 13.36 -7.36 -6.66
C PHE A 389 12.34 -8.37 -6.12
N ALA A 390 11.14 -8.42 -6.69
CA ALA A 390 10.14 -9.43 -6.32
C ALA A 390 10.68 -10.86 -6.48
N ARG A 391 11.37 -11.14 -7.60
CA ARG A 391 12.03 -12.44 -7.85
C ARG A 391 13.12 -12.75 -6.82
N ASN A 392 13.96 -11.78 -6.48
CA ASN A 392 15.02 -11.95 -5.46
C ASN A 392 14.45 -12.23 -4.06
N ILE A 393 13.27 -11.70 -3.73
CA ILE A 393 12.58 -12.06 -2.49
C ILE A 393 12.00 -13.48 -2.60
N ALA A 394 11.34 -13.80 -3.71
CA ALA A 394 10.70 -15.10 -3.93
C ALA A 394 11.72 -16.24 -3.87
N SER A 395 12.89 -16.07 -4.51
CA SER A 395 13.99 -17.04 -4.51
C SER A 395 14.77 -17.14 -3.19
N GLY A 396 14.45 -16.29 -2.20
CA GLY A 396 15.11 -16.28 -0.89
C GLY A 396 16.35 -15.40 -0.82
N ARG A 397 16.89 -14.90 -1.95
CA ARG A 397 18.12 -14.08 -1.99
C ARG A 397 18.07 -12.91 -1.01
N TRP A 398 16.94 -12.21 -0.92
CA TRP A 398 16.76 -11.03 -0.06
C TRP A 398 15.84 -11.28 1.15
N ARG A 399 15.47 -12.53 1.43
CA ARG A 399 14.75 -12.91 2.65
C ARG A 399 15.71 -13.41 3.72
N SER A 400 15.34 -13.19 4.98
CA SER A 400 15.95 -13.92 6.09
C SER A 400 15.56 -15.40 6.00
N GLU A 401 16.41 -16.30 6.47
CA GLU A 401 16.10 -17.73 6.59
C GLU A 401 14.86 -17.98 7.47
N SER A 402 14.63 -17.10 8.45
CA SER A 402 13.46 -17.11 9.33
C SER A 402 12.16 -16.62 8.69
N VAL A 403 12.21 -16.13 7.44
CA VAL A 403 11.04 -15.68 6.67
C VAL A 403 10.84 -16.64 5.50
N ALA A 404 9.85 -17.51 5.60
CA ALA A 404 9.51 -18.44 4.53
C ALA A 404 8.74 -17.71 3.40
N LEU A 405 8.73 -18.29 2.20
CA LEU A 405 7.93 -17.74 1.09
C LEU A 405 6.43 -17.75 1.45
N GLY A 406 5.99 -18.76 2.20
CA GLY A 406 4.62 -18.85 2.72
C GLY A 406 4.27 -17.75 3.74
N ASP A 407 5.23 -17.04 4.31
CA ASP A 407 4.98 -15.88 5.18
C ASP A 407 4.67 -14.61 4.38
N ILE A 408 4.91 -14.62 3.06
CA ILE A 408 4.55 -13.54 2.14
C ILE A 408 3.18 -13.86 1.54
N ALA A 409 2.19 -13.02 1.84
CA ALA A 409 0.86 -13.11 1.24
C ALA A 409 0.86 -12.58 -0.20
N ALA A 410 1.52 -11.45 -0.44
CA ALA A 410 1.46 -10.78 -1.72
C ALA A 410 2.71 -9.96 -2.08
N PHE A 411 2.90 -9.77 -3.39
CA PHE A 411 3.76 -8.75 -3.96
C PHE A 411 2.90 -7.63 -4.53
N ARG A 412 3.12 -6.40 -4.07
CA ARG A 412 2.33 -5.24 -4.46
C ARG A 412 3.10 -4.33 -5.42
N PHE A 413 2.57 -4.19 -6.63
CA PHE A 413 3.06 -3.26 -7.64
C PHE A 413 2.23 -1.97 -7.58
N THR A 414 2.73 -0.99 -6.83
CA THR A 414 2.14 0.35 -6.72
C THR A 414 3.24 1.35 -6.45
N SER A 415 3.09 2.61 -6.86
CA SER A 415 4.04 3.65 -6.47
C SER A 415 3.38 4.90 -5.92
N TRP A 416 3.93 5.38 -4.81
CA TRP A 416 3.45 6.55 -4.07
C TRP A 416 4.13 7.85 -4.49
N HIS A 417 5.38 7.77 -4.96
CA HIS A 417 6.22 8.94 -5.24
C HIS A 417 6.70 8.99 -6.69
N GLU A 418 6.76 7.83 -7.31
CA GLU A 418 7.32 7.71 -8.64
C GLU A 418 6.31 8.18 -9.68
N MET A 419 6.85 8.77 -10.76
CA MET A 419 6.08 9.37 -11.83
C MET A 419 6.25 8.53 -13.08
N PRO A 420 5.61 7.35 -13.17
CA PRO A 420 5.51 6.66 -14.42
C PRO A 420 4.59 7.46 -15.33
N VAL A 421 4.95 7.57 -16.59
CA VAL A 421 4.19 8.27 -17.63
C VAL A 421 2.79 7.71 -17.74
N SER A 422 2.65 6.38 -17.60
CA SER A 422 1.39 5.67 -17.76
C SER A 422 1.18 4.53 -16.75
N THR A 423 0.00 4.53 -16.15
CA THR A 423 -0.55 3.42 -15.38
C THR A 423 -0.82 2.20 -16.25
N LEU A 424 -1.27 2.34 -17.52
CA LEU A 424 -1.39 1.20 -18.44
C LEU A 424 -0.06 0.47 -18.68
N SER A 425 1.04 1.22 -18.82
CA SER A 425 2.38 0.63 -18.92
C SER A 425 2.72 -0.21 -17.70
N THR A 426 2.39 0.31 -16.52
CA THR A 426 2.58 -0.41 -15.25
C THR A 426 1.72 -1.66 -15.19
N MET A 427 0.44 -1.57 -15.60
CA MET A 427 -0.46 -2.72 -15.63
C MET A 427 0.12 -3.85 -16.48
N ASN A 428 0.57 -3.53 -17.70
CA ASN A 428 1.19 -4.50 -18.60
C ASN A 428 2.41 -5.19 -17.96
N ARG A 429 3.24 -4.45 -17.21
CA ARG A 429 4.41 -5.01 -16.50
C ARG A 429 4.00 -5.93 -15.35
N THR A 430 3.02 -5.53 -14.54
CA THR A 430 2.44 -6.39 -13.49
C THR A 430 1.88 -7.69 -14.08
N LEU A 431 1.18 -7.61 -15.21
CA LEU A 431 0.65 -8.79 -15.91
C LEU A 431 1.77 -9.70 -16.43
N ARG A 432 2.82 -9.14 -17.06
CA ARG A 432 3.98 -9.92 -17.51
C ARG A 432 4.66 -10.63 -16.34
N PHE A 433 4.78 -9.99 -15.17
CA PHE A 433 5.28 -10.65 -13.97
C PHE A 433 4.37 -11.78 -13.51
N LYS A 434 3.05 -11.60 -13.54
CA LYS A 434 2.10 -12.68 -13.21
C LYS A 434 2.27 -13.90 -14.13
N LEU A 435 2.51 -13.66 -15.42
CA LEU A 435 2.59 -14.69 -16.46
C LEU A 435 3.95 -15.40 -16.54
N TYR A 436 5.05 -14.65 -16.41
CA TYR A 436 6.41 -15.12 -16.71
C TYR A 436 7.41 -14.86 -15.57
N GLY A 437 6.92 -14.34 -14.45
CA GLY A 437 7.74 -13.86 -13.33
C GLY A 437 7.96 -14.86 -12.21
N LYS A 438 7.27 -16.00 -12.24
CA LYS A 438 7.27 -17.02 -11.19
C LYS A 438 8.26 -18.13 -11.47
#